data_AF-A0A6J3H4H2-F1
#
_entry.id   AF-A0A6J3H4H2-F1
#
_cell.length_a   1.000
_cell.length_b   1.000
_cell.length_c   1.000
_cell.angle_alpha   90.00
_cell.angle_beta   90.00
_cell.angle_gamma   90.00
#
_symmetry.space_group_name_H-M   'P 1'
#
loop_
_entity.id
_entity.type
_entity.pdbx_description
1 polymer ?
#
loop_
_entity_poly.entity_id
_entity_poly.type
_entity_poly.pdbx_seq_one_letter_code
_entity_poly.pdbx_strand_id
1 'polypeptide(L)'
;MEREVQRVRQAFLSGRSRPLRFRLQQLEALRRMVQEREKDILAAICSDLCKSEFNAYSQEVISVLGEIDFMLENLPEWVTAKPVKKNLLTMLDEAYLQPQPLGVVLIIGAWNYPFLLIIQPLIGAIAAGNAVIIKPSELSENTATILAKLLPQYLDQDLYIVINGGVEETTELLKQRFDHILYTGNTTVGKIVMEAAAKHLTPVTLELGGKSPCYIDKDCDLDIVCRRITWGKYMNCGQTCIAPDYILCEASLQNQIVQKIKETVKEFYGENVKESPDYERIINRRHFKRILSLLEGQKIAFGGETDEATRYIAPTVLTDVDPKTKVMQEEIFGPVLPIVPVNNVDEAINFINEREKPLALYVFSHNNKLIKRMIDETSSGGVTGNDVIMHFMLNSFPFGGVGSSGMGAYHGKHTFDTFSHQRPCLLKSLKREGANKLRYPPNSQSKVDWGKFFLLKRFNKEKLGLLLLTFLGIVAAVLVKGWPVTPPSSCPRTSRAVGTKRGVEGLHQSPGPSLDQACECGFSPGEELMPVAASATVL
;
A
#
# COMPACT_ATOMS: atom_id res chain seq x y z
N MET A 1 -7.47 0.84 30.64
CA MET A 1 -7.93 0.93 29.24
C MET A 1 -8.81 2.14 29.00
N GLU A 2 -10.00 2.27 29.59
CA GLU A 2 -10.92 3.39 29.31
C GLU A 2 -10.30 4.79 29.46
N ARG A 3 -9.59 5.05 30.57
CA ARG A 3 -8.90 6.33 30.79
C ARG A 3 -7.88 6.67 29.70
N GLU A 4 -7.12 5.68 29.25
CA GLU A 4 -6.13 5.86 28.18
C GLU A 4 -6.80 6.21 26.85
N VAL A 5 -7.85 5.47 26.48
CA VAL A 5 -8.61 5.75 25.25
C VAL A 5 -9.26 7.13 25.29
N GLN A 6 -9.78 7.54 26.45
CA GLN A 6 -10.33 8.89 26.62
C GLN A 6 -9.26 9.96 26.46
N ARG A 7 -8.08 9.81 27.06
CA ARG A 7 -6.95 10.74 26.90
C ARG A 7 -6.61 10.94 25.42
N VAL A 8 -6.44 9.85 24.68
CA VAL A 8 -6.12 9.88 23.25
C VAL A 8 -7.23 10.51 22.42
N ARG A 9 -8.49 10.21 22.75
CA ARG A 9 -9.66 10.79 22.09
C ARG A 9 -9.75 12.31 22.33
N GLN A 10 -9.48 12.79 23.54
CA GLN A 10 -9.44 14.23 23.82
C GLN A 10 -8.31 14.93 23.06
N ALA A 11 -7.14 14.30 22.98
CA ALA A 11 -6.03 14.79 22.18
C ALA A 11 -6.40 14.93 20.70
N PHE A 12 -7.08 13.94 20.11
CA PHE A 12 -7.62 14.02 18.76
C PHE A 12 -8.63 15.18 18.60
N LEU A 13 -9.58 15.29 19.54
CA LEU A 13 -10.64 16.32 19.50
C LEU A 13 -10.10 17.75 19.61
N SER A 14 -8.90 17.94 20.17
CA SER A 14 -8.22 19.25 20.14
C SER A 14 -7.95 19.75 18.72
N GLY A 15 -7.94 18.86 17.72
CA GLY A 15 -7.68 19.16 16.33
C GLY A 15 -6.20 19.34 15.99
N ARG A 16 -5.28 19.15 16.94
CA ARG A 16 -3.84 19.38 16.72
C ARG A 16 -3.20 18.45 15.68
N SER A 17 -3.79 17.27 15.43
CA SER A 17 -3.37 16.36 14.35
C SER A 17 -3.92 16.73 12.96
N ARG A 18 -4.82 17.71 12.86
CA ARG A 18 -5.42 18.11 11.57
C ARG A 18 -4.43 18.78 10.61
N PRO A 19 -3.58 19.74 11.02
CA PRO A 19 -2.69 20.44 10.10
C PRO A 19 -1.64 19.51 9.49
N LEU A 20 -1.44 19.60 8.17
CA LEU A 20 -0.41 18.84 7.44
C LEU A 20 0.97 18.96 8.09
N ARG A 21 1.36 20.19 8.49
CA ARG A 21 2.65 20.46 9.12
C ARG A 21 2.88 19.62 10.39
N PHE A 22 1.86 19.48 11.24
CA PHE A 22 2.00 18.67 12.47
C PHE A 22 2.24 17.20 12.12
N ARG A 23 1.52 16.66 11.14
CA ARG A 23 1.68 15.27 10.70
C ARG A 23 3.08 15.00 10.16
N LEU A 24 3.61 15.90 9.32
CA LEU A 24 4.98 15.82 8.80
C LEU A 24 6.02 15.85 9.93
N GLN A 25 5.84 16.72 10.93
CA GLN A 25 6.74 16.76 12.10
C GLN A 25 6.74 15.46 12.90
N GLN A 26 5.60 14.80 13.06
CA GLN A 26 5.52 13.52 13.75
C GLN A 26 6.17 12.39 12.94
N LEU A 27 6.02 12.39 11.61
CA LEU A 27 6.71 11.43 10.73
C LEU A 27 8.23 11.65 10.72
N GLU A 28 8.69 12.90 10.69
CA GLU A 28 10.11 13.23 10.83
C GLU A 28 10.66 12.81 12.20
N ALA A 29 9.89 13.00 13.28
CA ALA A 29 10.27 12.56 14.61
C ALA A 29 10.33 11.02 14.71
N LEU A 30 9.42 10.31 14.05
CA LEU A 30 9.47 8.85 13.93
C LEU A 30 10.72 8.40 13.16
N ARG A 31 11.07 9.06 12.04
CA ARG A 31 12.30 8.77 11.30
C ARG A 31 13.54 8.99 12.17
N ARG A 32 13.61 10.09 12.91
CA ARG A 32 14.69 10.36 13.88
C ARG A 32 14.77 9.30 14.96
N MET A 33 13.64 8.84 15.50
CA MET A 33 13.62 7.73 16.46
C MET A 33 14.31 6.49 15.88
N VAL A 34 13.94 6.09 14.66
CA VAL A 34 14.51 4.90 14.01
C VAL A 34 16.01 5.07 13.76
N GLN A 35 16.45 6.25 13.31
CA GLN A 35 17.86 6.52 13.01
C GLN A 35 18.72 6.65 14.28
N GLU A 36 18.28 7.43 15.27
CA GLU A 36 19.04 7.68 16.50
C GLU A 36 19.09 6.45 17.41
N ARG A 37 18.03 5.62 17.38
CA ARG A 37 17.85 4.45 18.27
C ARG A 37 17.93 3.12 17.54
N GLU A 38 18.51 3.11 16.34
CA GLU A 38 18.64 1.94 15.48
C GLU A 38 19.21 0.72 16.24
N LYS A 39 20.32 0.91 16.95
CA LYS A 39 20.97 -0.17 17.72
C LYS A 39 20.06 -0.77 18.79
N ASP A 40 19.29 0.07 19.49
CA ASP A 40 18.36 -0.40 20.53
C ASP A 40 17.20 -1.19 19.92
N ILE A 41 16.70 -0.74 18.76
CA ILE A 41 15.63 -1.40 18.02
C ILE A 41 16.10 -2.75 17.49
N LEU A 42 17.26 -2.79 16.83
CA LEU A 42 17.85 -4.02 16.31
C LEU A 42 18.10 -5.02 17.44
N ALA A 43 18.72 -4.59 18.54
CA ALA A 43 18.97 -5.48 19.69
C ALA A 43 17.69 -6.13 20.24
N ALA A 44 16.59 -5.38 20.29
CA ALA A 44 15.30 -5.91 20.75
C ALA A 44 14.74 -6.98 19.79
N ILE A 45 14.70 -6.69 18.48
CA ILE A 45 14.23 -7.63 17.45
C ILE A 45 15.10 -8.90 17.43
N CYS A 46 16.43 -8.72 17.46
CA CYS A 46 17.39 -9.82 17.50
C CYS A 46 17.17 -10.71 18.73
N SER A 47 16.86 -10.14 19.89
CA SER A 47 16.58 -10.90 21.11
C SER A 47 15.28 -11.70 21.02
N ASP A 48 14.23 -11.13 20.42
CA ASP A 48 12.94 -11.81 20.30
C ASP A 48 12.99 -12.98 19.30
N LEU A 49 13.67 -12.80 18.17
CA LEU A 49 13.62 -13.74 17.03
C LEU A 49 14.90 -14.57 16.86
N CYS A 50 15.94 -14.31 17.66
CA CYS A 50 17.29 -14.83 17.42
C CYS A 50 17.77 -14.53 16.00
N LYS A 51 17.51 -13.31 15.54
CA LYS A 51 17.82 -12.79 14.19
C LYS A 51 19.14 -12.01 14.22
N SER A 52 19.90 -12.01 13.12
CA SER A 52 21.07 -11.13 12.99
C SER A 52 20.65 -9.66 12.85
N GLU A 53 21.53 -8.74 13.26
CA GLU A 53 21.28 -7.30 13.07
C GLU A 53 21.10 -6.95 11.59
N PHE A 54 21.86 -7.58 10.69
CA PHE A 54 21.74 -7.36 9.24
C PHE A 54 20.38 -7.81 8.69
N ASN A 55 19.86 -8.97 9.13
CA ASN A 55 18.54 -9.43 8.72
C ASN A 55 17.44 -8.53 9.30
N ALA A 56 17.52 -8.16 10.58
CA ALA A 56 16.56 -7.27 11.22
C ALA A 56 16.53 -5.89 10.53
N TYR A 57 17.70 -5.35 10.19
CA TYR A 57 17.81 -4.10 9.47
C TYR A 57 17.19 -4.18 8.07
N SER A 58 17.59 -5.18 7.29
CA SER A 58 17.20 -5.29 5.88
C SER A 58 15.73 -5.63 5.71
N GLN A 59 15.14 -6.43 6.61
CA GLN A 59 13.77 -6.90 6.49
C GLN A 59 12.76 -5.95 7.16
N GLU A 60 13.12 -5.29 8.25
CA GLU A 60 12.18 -4.44 9.02
C GLU A 60 12.52 -2.96 8.96
N VAL A 61 13.78 -2.58 9.26
CA VAL A 61 14.15 -1.17 9.39
C VAL A 61 14.14 -0.44 8.05
N ILE A 62 14.70 -1.03 6.99
CA ILE A 62 14.70 -0.43 5.64
C ILE A 62 13.26 -0.19 5.17
N SER A 63 12.39 -1.18 5.33
CA SER A 63 10.97 -1.10 4.94
C SER A 63 10.25 0.03 5.68
N VAL A 64 10.49 0.19 6.99
CA VAL A 64 9.93 1.28 7.79
C VAL A 64 10.44 2.65 7.33
N LEU A 65 11.75 2.81 7.15
CA LEU A 65 12.35 4.08 6.70
C LEU A 65 11.83 4.47 5.31
N GLY A 66 11.78 3.51 4.38
CA GLY A 66 11.23 3.71 3.04
C GLY A 66 9.77 4.16 3.05
N GLU A 67 8.92 3.58 3.90
CA GLU A 67 7.53 3.99 4.04
C GLU A 67 7.41 5.41 4.62
N ILE A 68 8.25 5.78 5.60
CA ILE A 68 8.26 7.15 6.15
C ILE A 68 8.62 8.16 5.07
N ASP A 69 9.69 7.91 4.32
CA ASP A 69 10.15 8.83 3.27
C ASP A 69 9.11 8.95 2.15
N PHE A 70 8.50 7.83 1.74
CA PHE A 70 7.41 7.83 0.76
C PHE A 70 6.21 8.67 1.25
N MET A 71 5.85 8.58 2.53
CA MET A 71 4.75 9.36 3.10
C MET A 71 5.10 10.85 3.22
N LEU A 72 6.31 11.18 3.66
CA LEU A 72 6.76 12.57 3.76
C LEU A 72 6.73 13.29 2.41
N GLU A 73 7.16 12.59 1.35
CA GLU A 73 7.16 13.13 -0.01
C GLU A 73 5.74 13.37 -0.55
N ASN A 74 4.83 12.41 -0.37
CA ASN A 74 3.56 12.40 -1.09
C ASN A 74 2.36 12.95 -0.28
N LEU A 75 2.45 13.00 1.05
CA LEU A 75 1.35 13.44 1.92
C LEU A 75 0.81 14.85 1.60
N PRO A 76 1.63 15.87 1.25
CA PRO A 76 1.12 17.17 0.84
C PRO A 76 0.12 17.11 -0.32
N GLU A 77 0.32 16.18 -1.25
CA GLU A 77 -0.60 15.97 -2.37
C GLU A 77 -1.86 15.23 -1.93
N TRP A 78 -1.71 14.20 -1.09
CA TRP A 78 -2.82 13.31 -0.71
C TRP A 78 -3.88 13.98 0.15
N VAL A 79 -3.52 14.97 0.98
CA VAL A 79 -4.48 15.71 1.81
C VAL A 79 -5.35 16.70 1.04
N THR A 80 -5.00 17.00 -0.22
CA THR A 80 -5.75 17.98 -1.03
C THR A 80 -7.09 17.41 -1.51
N ALA A 81 -8.10 18.28 -1.63
CA ALA A 81 -9.38 17.92 -2.22
C ALA A 81 -9.20 17.50 -3.69
N LYS A 82 -9.78 16.36 -4.07
CA LYS A 82 -9.66 15.81 -5.43
C LYS A 82 -10.98 16.02 -6.19
N PRO A 83 -11.00 16.84 -7.26
CA PRO A 83 -12.19 17.03 -8.09
C PRO A 83 -12.70 15.71 -8.68
N VAL A 84 -14.01 15.54 -8.78
CA VAL A 84 -14.62 14.32 -9.36
C VAL A 84 -15.33 14.61 -10.68
N LYS A 85 -15.50 13.56 -11.48
CA LYS A 85 -16.32 13.62 -12.70
C LYS A 85 -17.77 13.94 -12.34
N LYS A 86 -18.28 15.03 -12.91
CA LYS A 86 -19.66 15.50 -12.73
C LYS A 86 -20.60 14.89 -13.77
N ASN A 87 -21.90 14.94 -13.50
CA ASN A 87 -22.94 14.51 -14.43
C ASN A 87 -23.74 15.71 -14.94
N LEU A 88 -24.72 15.49 -15.81
CA LEU A 88 -25.53 16.55 -16.42
C LEU A 88 -26.18 17.49 -15.37
N LEU A 89 -26.65 16.93 -14.25
CA LEU A 89 -27.37 17.68 -13.22
C LEU A 89 -26.43 18.48 -12.31
N THR A 90 -25.16 18.12 -12.26
CA THR A 90 -24.14 18.72 -11.40
C THR A 90 -23.02 19.42 -12.17
N MET A 91 -23.09 19.49 -13.50
CA MET A 91 -21.99 19.93 -14.36
C MET A 91 -21.42 21.32 -14.01
N LEU A 92 -22.30 22.24 -13.61
CA LEU A 92 -21.97 23.62 -13.25
C LEU A 92 -21.71 23.82 -11.75
N ASP A 93 -21.73 22.74 -10.97
CA ASP A 93 -21.47 22.77 -9.53
C ASP A 93 -20.01 22.36 -9.27
N GLU A 94 -19.52 22.64 -8.06
CA GLU A 94 -18.24 22.14 -7.59
C GLU A 94 -18.44 20.78 -6.91
N ALA A 95 -17.64 19.78 -7.28
CA ALA A 95 -17.73 18.43 -6.72
C ALA A 95 -16.33 17.86 -6.51
N TYR A 96 -16.02 17.43 -5.28
CA TYR A 96 -14.73 16.87 -4.91
C TYR A 96 -14.86 15.84 -3.78
N LEU A 97 -13.81 15.01 -3.63
CA LEU A 97 -13.58 14.17 -2.45
C LEU A 97 -12.54 14.86 -1.56
N GLN A 98 -12.80 14.90 -0.25
CA GLN A 98 -11.86 15.44 0.73
C GLN A 98 -11.55 14.38 1.79
N PRO A 99 -10.28 13.93 1.92
CA PRO A 99 -9.90 13.00 2.97
C PRO A 99 -9.94 13.67 4.33
N GLN A 100 -10.46 12.97 5.33
CA GLN A 100 -10.50 13.42 6.73
C GLN A 100 -10.10 12.26 7.65
N PRO A 101 -9.38 12.52 8.77
CA PRO A 101 -9.08 11.48 9.72
C PRO A 101 -10.37 10.85 10.28
N LEU A 102 -10.31 9.56 10.57
CA LEU A 102 -11.41 8.81 11.18
C LEU A 102 -11.57 9.18 12.67
N GLY A 103 -10.47 9.25 13.42
CA GLY A 103 -10.50 9.52 14.86
C GLY A 103 -9.35 8.84 15.60
N VAL A 104 -9.70 7.94 16.51
CA VAL A 104 -8.75 7.10 17.25
C VAL A 104 -8.66 5.73 16.58
N VAL A 105 -7.47 5.38 16.11
CA VAL A 105 -7.15 4.10 15.48
C VAL A 105 -6.49 3.18 16.50
N LEU A 106 -6.91 1.91 16.54
CA LEU A 106 -6.19 0.85 17.25
C LEU A 106 -5.36 0.03 16.26
N ILE A 107 -4.09 -0.19 16.56
CA ILE A 107 -3.19 -1.07 15.79
C ILE A 107 -2.76 -2.21 16.71
N ILE A 108 -3.12 -3.45 16.37
CA ILE A 108 -2.72 -4.65 17.10
C ILE A 108 -1.70 -5.41 16.25
N GLY A 109 -0.43 -5.36 16.68
CA GLY A 109 0.70 -5.92 15.94
C GLY A 109 0.91 -7.41 16.18
N ALA A 110 1.49 -8.10 15.20
CA ALA A 110 1.96 -9.47 15.33
C ALA A 110 3.42 -9.54 15.83
N TRP A 111 3.91 -10.73 16.12
CA TRP A 111 5.23 -10.96 16.73
C TRP A 111 6.35 -11.26 15.74
N ASN A 112 6.02 -11.70 14.53
CA ASN A 112 7.01 -12.27 13.61
C ASN A 112 7.87 -11.23 12.87
N TYR A 113 7.35 -10.02 12.69
CA TYR A 113 8.09 -8.82 12.30
C TYR A 113 7.60 -7.68 13.21
N PRO A 114 7.98 -7.72 14.50
CA PRO A 114 7.28 -7.01 15.57
C PRO A 114 7.47 -5.50 15.50
N PHE A 115 8.49 -5.03 14.80
CA PHE A 115 8.69 -3.61 14.55
C PHE A 115 7.92 -3.16 13.30
N LEU A 116 8.10 -3.88 12.19
CA LEU A 116 7.47 -3.55 10.90
C LEU A 116 5.94 -3.52 10.98
N LEU A 117 5.33 -4.57 11.54
CA LEU A 117 3.87 -4.76 11.56
C LEU A 117 3.13 -3.85 12.56
N ILE A 118 3.89 -3.02 13.29
CA ILE A 118 3.36 -1.98 14.17
C ILE A 118 3.61 -0.60 13.55
N ILE A 119 4.86 -0.34 13.17
CA ILE A 119 5.29 0.99 12.76
C ILE A 119 4.79 1.34 11.36
N GLN A 120 4.73 0.37 10.44
CA GLN A 120 4.25 0.63 9.08
C GLN A 120 2.76 1.05 9.04
N PRO A 121 1.83 0.35 9.72
CA PRO A 121 0.47 0.87 9.92
C PRO A 121 0.40 2.22 10.65
N LEU A 122 1.24 2.42 11.68
CA LEU A 122 1.28 3.68 12.45
C LEU A 122 1.60 4.89 11.55
N ILE A 123 2.58 4.74 10.65
CA ILE A 123 3.00 5.79 9.72
C ILE A 123 1.80 6.34 8.94
N GLY A 124 1.02 5.46 8.29
CA GLY A 124 -0.13 5.93 7.52
C GLY A 124 -1.28 6.44 8.38
N ALA A 125 -1.47 5.93 9.60
CA ALA A 125 -2.47 6.45 10.53
C ALA A 125 -2.14 7.88 11.00
N ILE A 126 -0.86 8.17 11.29
CA ILE A 126 -0.33 9.53 11.56
C ILE A 126 -0.54 10.42 10.34
N ALA A 127 -0.16 9.93 9.15
CA ALA A 127 -0.28 10.68 7.89
C ALA A 127 -1.74 11.07 7.59
N ALA A 128 -2.69 10.17 7.86
CA ALA A 128 -4.12 10.45 7.75
C ALA A 128 -4.66 11.42 8.81
N GLY A 129 -3.90 11.69 9.88
CA GLY A 129 -4.21 12.69 10.92
C GLY A 129 -4.96 12.14 12.12
N ASN A 130 -4.91 10.82 12.33
CA ASN A 130 -5.57 10.15 13.44
C ASN A 130 -4.73 10.24 14.72
N ALA A 131 -5.38 9.99 15.84
CA ALA A 131 -4.69 9.54 17.04
C ALA A 131 -4.61 8.02 17.02
N VAL A 132 -3.59 7.43 17.65
CA VAL A 132 -3.27 6.00 17.52
C VAL A 132 -2.94 5.39 18.87
N ILE A 133 -3.58 4.25 19.15
CA ILE A 133 -3.19 3.34 20.21
C ILE A 133 -2.56 2.12 19.57
N ILE A 134 -1.35 1.80 19.98
CA ILE A 134 -0.63 0.61 19.54
C ILE A 134 -0.69 -0.43 20.65
N LYS A 135 -1.03 -1.66 20.27
CA LYS A 135 -0.95 -2.84 21.12
C LYS A 135 0.08 -3.81 20.51
N PRO A 136 1.34 -3.81 21.01
CA PRO A 136 2.34 -4.77 20.58
C PRO A 136 2.03 -6.20 21.00
N SER A 137 2.54 -7.19 20.24
CA SER A 137 2.41 -8.59 20.63
C SER A 137 3.24 -8.89 21.88
N GLU A 138 2.65 -9.58 22.85
CA GLU A 138 3.32 -10.05 24.05
C GLU A 138 4.37 -11.13 23.78
N LEU A 139 4.37 -11.75 22.60
CA LEU A 139 5.34 -12.79 22.24
C LEU A 139 6.71 -12.23 21.83
N SER A 140 6.77 -10.94 21.45
CA SER A 140 8.02 -10.22 21.13
C SER A 140 8.25 -9.14 22.18
N GLU A 141 8.55 -9.61 23.39
CA GLU A 141 8.56 -8.81 24.63
C GLU A 141 9.59 -7.68 24.60
N ASN A 142 10.78 -7.92 24.03
CA ASN A 142 11.83 -6.90 23.98
C ASN A 142 11.41 -5.76 23.05
N THR A 143 10.83 -6.10 21.90
CA THR A 143 10.32 -5.11 20.94
C THR A 143 9.13 -4.34 21.54
N ALA A 144 8.21 -5.00 22.23
CA ALA A 144 7.10 -4.34 22.92
C ALA A 144 7.59 -3.34 23.98
N THR A 145 8.64 -3.71 24.72
CA THR A 145 9.25 -2.86 25.75
C THR A 145 9.96 -1.65 25.16
N ILE A 146 10.76 -1.85 24.11
CA ILE A 146 11.50 -0.73 23.50
C ILE A 146 10.55 0.26 22.81
N LEU A 147 9.47 -0.21 22.18
CA LEU A 147 8.44 0.65 21.60
C LEU A 147 7.77 1.53 22.65
N ALA A 148 7.34 0.94 23.78
CA ALA A 148 6.73 1.68 24.88
C ALA A 148 7.69 2.71 25.50
N LYS A 149 8.99 2.41 25.52
CA LYS A 149 10.03 3.32 26.02
C LYS A 149 10.31 4.48 25.05
N LEU A 150 10.45 4.19 23.76
CA LEU A 150 10.95 5.15 22.76
C LEU A 150 9.85 6.08 22.24
N LEU A 151 8.67 5.57 21.90
CA LEU A 151 7.64 6.39 21.24
C LEU A 151 7.30 7.70 21.99
N PRO A 152 7.14 7.70 23.34
CA PRO A 152 6.88 8.94 24.08
C PRO A 152 8.02 9.97 24.07
N GLN A 153 9.25 9.59 23.71
CA GLN A 153 10.40 10.49 23.64
C GLN A 153 10.43 11.28 22.31
N TYR A 154 9.73 10.81 21.28
CA TYR A 154 9.77 11.37 19.93
C TYR A 154 8.42 11.88 19.45
N LEU A 155 7.35 11.14 19.74
CA LEU A 155 6.00 11.47 19.29
C LEU A 155 5.20 12.22 20.37
N ASP A 156 4.12 12.85 19.94
CA ASP A 156 3.12 13.43 20.84
C ASP A 156 2.54 12.36 21.78
N GLN A 157 2.75 12.57 23.09
CA GLN A 157 2.52 11.58 24.15
C GLN A 157 1.05 11.31 24.48
N ASP A 158 0.12 12.12 23.97
CA ASP A 158 -1.32 11.84 24.13
C ASP A 158 -1.95 11.38 22.82
N LEU A 159 -1.41 11.73 21.65
CA LEU A 159 -1.95 11.27 20.38
C LEU A 159 -1.50 9.85 20.03
N TYR A 160 -0.28 9.46 20.40
CA TYR A 160 0.32 8.20 19.96
C TYR A 160 0.88 7.44 21.16
N ILE A 161 0.14 6.43 21.63
CA ILE A 161 0.49 5.72 22.86
C ILE A 161 0.63 4.22 22.62
N VAL A 162 1.38 3.57 23.52
CA VAL A 162 1.57 2.13 23.55
C VAL A 162 0.84 1.55 24.75
N ILE A 163 0.09 0.48 24.53
CA ILE A 163 -0.53 -0.33 25.58
C ILE A 163 -0.01 -1.76 25.43
N ASN A 164 0.87 -2.16 26.35
CA ASN A 164 1.32 -3.54 26.46
C ASN A 164 0.33 -4.39 27.28
N GLY A 165 0.39 -5.70 27.10
CA GLY A 165 -0.47 -6.68 27.78
C GLY A 165 -0.66 -7.92 26.92
N GLY A 166 -1.31 -8.95 27.45
CA GLY A 166 -1.66 -10.17 26.72
C GLY A 166 -3.12 -10.18 26.27
N VAL A 167 -3.73 -11.37 26.31
CA VAL A 167 -5.12 -11.61 25.90
C VAL A 167 -6.12 -10.84 26.77
N GLU A 168 -5.92 -10.80 28.09
CA GLU A 168 -6.84 -10.15 29.02
C GLU A 168 -6.92 -8.63 28.75
N GLU A 169 -5.77 -7.97 28.66
CA GLU A 169 -5.67 -6.55 28.36
C GLU A 169 -6.21 -6.20 26.98
N THR A 170 -5.94 -7.06 25.98
CA THR A 170 -6.49 -6.90 24.62
C THR A 170 -8.01 -6.99 24.64
N THR A 171 -8.56 -7.90 25.43
CA THR A 171 -10.02 -8.08 25.58
C THR A 171 -10.66 -6.83 26.21
N GLU A 172 -10.07 -6.28 27.27
CA GLU A 172 -10.55 -5.04 27.87
C GLU A 172 -10.38 -3.82 26.97
N LEU A 173 -9.31 -3.77 26.17
CA LEU A 173 -9.05 -2.72 25.20
C LEU A 173 -10.08 -2.74 24.06
N LEU A 174 -10.42 -3.92 23.55
CA LEU A 174 -11.39 -4.09 22.46
C LEU A 174 -12.84 -3.74 22.85
N LYS A 175 -13.17 -3.64 24.14
CA LYS A 175 -14.46 -3.10 24.59
C LYS A 175 -14.59 -1.60 24.34
N GLN A 176 -13.47 -0.89 24.22
CA GLN A 176 -13.45 0.55 24.04
C GLN A 176 -13.83 0.92 22.60
N ARG A 177 -14.32 2.15 22.42
CA ARG A 177 -14.72 2.65 21.10
C ARG A 177 -13.50 3.17 20.33
N PHE A 178 -13.29 2.63 19.14
CA PHE A 178 -12.31 3.10 18.15
C PHE A 178 -13.02 3.51 16.86
N ASP A 179 -12.36 4.36 16.09
CA ASP A 179 -12.86 4.83 14.79
C ASP A 179 -12.29 3.98 13.63
N HIS A 180 -11.24 3.19 13.89
CA HIS A 180 -10.77 2.07 13.06
C HIS A 180 -9.95 1.08 13.89
N ILE A 181 -9.92 -0.20 13.53
CA ILE A 181 -9.02 -1.20 14.12
C ILE A 181 -8.25 -1.91 13.01
N LEU A 182 -6.92 -1.85 13.04
CA LEU A 182 -6.06 -2.69 12.22
C LEU A 182 -5.49 -3.82 13.09
N TYR A 183 -5.69 -5.07 12.66
CA TYR A 183 -5.18 -6.26 13.31
C TYR A 183 -4.38 -7.11 12.34
N THR A 184 -3.17 -7.49 12.74
CA THR A 184 -2.37 -8.49 12.03
C THR A 184 -2.21 -9.74 12.90
N GLY A 185 -2.52 -10.91 12.34
CA GLY A 185 -2.32 -12.17 13.05
C GLY A 185 -3.08 -13.34 12.43
N ASN A 186 -3.89 -14.06 13.22
CA ASN A 186 -4.53 -15.30 12.77
C ASN A 186 -6.06 -15.17 12.64
N THR A 187 -6.65 -16.03 11.81
CA THR A 187 -8.08 -16.01 11.48
C THR A 187 -8.99 -16.15 12.70
N THR A 188 -8.62 -16.96 13.70
CA THR A 188 -9.42 -17.15 14.91
C THR A 188 -9.55 -15.85 15.69
N VAL A 189 -8.44 -15.14 15.92
CA VAL A 189 -8.45 -13.87 16.65
C VAL A 189 -9.00 -12.74 15.78
N GLY A 190 -8.80 -12.77 14.46
CA GLY A 190 -9.43 -11.82 13.54
C GLY A 190 -10.96 -11.79 13.67
N LYS A 191 -11.60 -12.96 13.85
CA LYS A 191 -13.04 -13.06 14.14
C LYS A 191 -13.43 -12.37 15.46
N ILE A 192 -12.63 -12.57 16.51
CA ILE A 192 -12.87 -11.95 17.84
C ILE A 192 -12.74 -10.42 17.74
N VAL A 193 -11.73 -9.91 17.03
CA VAL A 193 -11.54 -8.48 16.80
C VAL A 193 -12.74 -7.90 16.06
N MET A 194 -13.19 -8.55 14.99
CA MET A 194 -14.35 -8.10 14.21
C MET A 194 -15.66 -8.16 15.02
N GLU A 195 -15.85 -9.17 15.87
CA GLU A 195 -17.00 -9.27 16.77
C GLU A 195 -17.04 -8.10 17.78
N ALA A 196 -15.89 -7.73 18.35
CA ALA A 196 -15.79 -6.57 19.22
C ALA A 196 -16.06 -5.26 18.46
N ALA A 197 -15.48 -5.11 17.27
CA ALA A 197 -15.68 -3.95 16.39
C ALA A 197 -17.16 -3.74 16.02
N ALA A 198 -17.90 -4.83 15.83
CA ALA A 198 -19.33 -4.78 15.51
C ALA A 198 -20.17 -4.08 16.59
N LYS A 199 -19.74 -4.08 17.86
CA LYS A 199 -20.46 -3.40 18.96
C LYS A 199 -20.49 -1.88 18.79
N HIS A 200 -19.51 -1.31 18.09
CA HIS A 200 -19.36 0.13 17.87
C HIS A 200 -19.49 0.54 16.40
N LEU A 201 -19.81 -0.41 15.51
CA LEU A 201 -19.76 -0.24 14.05
C LEU A 201 -18.40 0.28 13.56
N THR A 202 -17.33 -0.18 14.22
CA THR A 202 -15.97 0.23 13.89
C THR A 202 -15.50 -0.53 12.64
N PRO A 203 -15.02 0.17 11.58
CA PRO A 203 -14.39 -0.49 10.46
C PRO A 203 -13.09 -1.19 10.88
N VAL A 204 -12.77 -2.30 10.21
CA VAL A 204 -11.58 -3.10 10.51
C VAL A 204 -10.73 -3.32 9.26
N THR A 205 -9.41 -3.38 9.46
CA THR A 205 -8.45 -3.97 8.51
C THR A 205 -7.88 -5.21 9.19
N LEU A 206 -8.04 -6.37 8.56
CA LEU A 206 -7.60 -7.66 9.09
C LEU A 206 -6.57 -8.25 8.14
N GLU A 207 -5.32 -8.30 8.57
CA GLU A 207 -4.20 -8.93 7.87
C GLU A 207 -3.95 -10.30 8.50
N LEU A 208 -4.45 -11.35 7.87
CA LEU A 208 -4.45 -12.70 8.42
C LEU A 208 -3.50 -13.61 7.64
N GLY A 209 -3.44 -14.88 8.01
CA GLY A 209 -2.58 -15.88 7.37
C GLY A 209 -3.31 -16.74 6.35
N GLY A 210 -2.81 -17.96 6.20
CA GLY A 210 -3.30 -18.96 5.26
C GLY A 210 -2.12 -19.71 4.63
N LYS A 211 -2.42 -20.79 3.90
CA LYS A 211 -1.36 -21.57 3.23
C LYS A 211 -1.11 -21.00 1.85
N SER A 212 -0.11 -20.14 1.70
CA SER A 212 0.25 -19.52 0.42
C SER A 212 0.85 -20.56 -0.55
N PRO A 213 0.14 -21.00 -1.62
CA PRO A 213 0.63 -22.00 -2.56
C PRO A 213 1.76 -21.48 -3.44
N CYS A 214 2.65 -22.39 -3.82
CA CYS A 214 3.70 -22.16 -4.81
C CYS A 214 3.62 -23.23 -5.91
N TYR A 215 3.09 -22.86 -7.08
CA TYR A 215 3.04 -23.76 -8.24
C TYR A 215 4.34 -23.66 -9.05
N ILE A 216 4.94 -24.80 -9.38
CA ILE A 216 6.12 -24.89 -10.23
C ILE A 216 5.76 -25.68 -11.50
N ASP A 217 5.80 -25.01 -12.63
CA ASP A 217 5.65 -25.61 -13.95
C ASP A 217 6.95 -26.35 -14.35
N LYS A 218 6.83 -27.33 -15.25
CA LYS A 218 7.99 -28.04 -15.80
C LYS A 218 8.82 -27.19 -16.76
N ASP A 219 8.20 -26.21 -17.41
CA ASP A 219 8.87 -25.24 -18.29
C ASP A 219 9.34 -24.04 -17.46
N CYS A 220 10.39 -24.24 -16.67
CA CYS A 220 11.09 -23.18 -15.94
C CYS A 220 12.54 -23.55 -15.63
N ASP A 221 13.35 -22.56 -15.26
CA ASP A 221 14.69 -22.78 -14.72
C ASP A 221 14.61 -23.14 -13.22
N LEU A 222 14.73 -24.43 -12.91
CA LEU A 222 14.63 -24.92 -11.53
C LEU A 222 15.74 -24.41 -10.61
N ASP A 223 16.91 -24.01 -11.11
CA ASP A 223 17.97 -23.43 -10.28
C ASP A 223 17.52 -22.08 -9.71
N ILE A 224 17.04 -21.20 -10.59
CA ILE A 224 16.54 -19.88 -10.20
C ILE A 224 15.31 -20.03 -9.28
N VAL A 225 14.38 -20.90 -9.66
CA VAL A 225 13.13 -21.15 -8.92
C VAL A 225 13.42 -21.61 -7.50
N CYS A 226 14.23 -22.67 -7.34
CA CYS A 226 14.51 -23.23 -6.02
C CYS A 226 15.29 -22.26 -5.14
N ARG A 227 16.19 -21.45 -5.71
CA ARG A 227 16.90 -20.39 -4.96
C ARG A 227 15.94 -19.37 -4.36
N ARG A 228 15.02 -18.84 -5.17
CA ARG A 228 14.01 -17.85 -4.74
C ARG A 228 13.06 -18.41 -3.69
N ILE A 229 12.55 -19.64 -3.91
CA ILE A 229 11.68 -20.31 -2.95
C ILE A 229 12.41 -20.57 -1.63
N THR A 230 13.66 -21.03 -1.67
CA THR A 230 14.49 -21.28 -0.47
C THR A 230 14.63 -20.01 0.36
N TRP A 231 14.98 -18.89 -0.29
CA TRP A 231 15.08 -17.59 0.38
C TRP A 231 13.78 -17.19 1.08
N GLY A 232 12.66 -17.19 0.35
CA GLY A 232 11.37 -16.80 0.93
C GLY A 232 10.82 -17.78 1.97
N LYS A 233 11.11 -19.09 1.84
CA LYS A 233 10.63 -20.12 2.77
C LYS A 233 11.35 -20.06 4.10
N TYR A 234 12.67 -19.89 4.09
CA TYR A 234 13.49 -20.06 5.28
C TYR A 234 13.89 -18.74 5.93
N MET A 235 13.66 -17.60 5.27
CA MET A 235 13.66 -16.29 5.93
C MET A 235 12.77 -16.34 7.19
N ASN A 236 13.30 -15.84 8.31
CA ASN A 236 12.59 -15.79 9.60
C ASN A 236 12.12 -17.18 10.09
N CYS A 237 12.85 -18.24 9.70
CA CYS A 237 12.42 -19.64 9.87
C CYS A 237 11.04 -19.95 9.28
N GLY A 238 10.62 -19.27 8.19
CA GLY A 238 9.30 -19.44 7.59
C GLY A 238 8.14 -18.92 8.43
N GLN A 239 8.41 -18.13 9.48
CA GLN A 239 7.42 -17.46 10.32
C GLN A 239 6.92 -16.18 9.63
N THR A 240 6.34 -16.32 8.44
CA THR A 240 5.96 -15.21 7.57
C THR A 240 4.66 -15.53 6.84
N CYS A 241 3.64 -14.68 6.96
CA CYS A 241 2.29 -14.94 6.41
C CYS A 241 2.30 -15.13 4.88
N ILE A 242 3.27 -14.52 4.20
CA ILE A 242 3.49 -14.61 2.76
C ILE A 242 4.61 -15.58 2.37
N ALA A 243 5.20 -16.34 3.29
CA ALA A 243 6.14 -17.40 2.89
C ALA A 243 5.44 -18.40 1.96
N PRO A 244 6.14 -18.98 0.97
CA PRO A 244 5.62 -20.13 0.22
C PRO A 244 5.38 -21.27 1.22
N ASP A 245 4.12 -21.57 1.51
CA ASP A 245 3.79 -22.52 2.57
C ASP A 245 4.04 -23.95 2.10
N TYR A 246 3.64 -24.26 0.86
CA TYR A 246 3.80 -25.57 0.20
C TYR A 246 4.04 -25.42 -1.32
N ILE A 247 4.59 -26.47 -1.93
CA ILE A 247 4.80 -26.56 -3.38
C ILE A 247 3.75 -27.49 -4.02
N LEU A 248 3.25 -27.08 -5.18
CA LEU A 248 2.50 -27.92 -6.13
C LEU A 248 3.32 -28.08 -7.41
N CYS A 249 3.64 -29.30 -7.80
CA CYS A 249 4.39 -29.57 -9.03
C CYS A 249 4.16 -30.99 -9.56
N GLU A 250 4.61 -31.26 -10.79
CA GLU A 250 4.62 -32.62 -11.32
C GLU A 250 5.57 -33.51 -10.49
N ALA A 251 5.14 -34.74 -10.19
CA ALA A 251 5.89 -35.68 -9.35
C ALA A 251 7.35 -35.91 -9.83
N SER A 252 7.57 -35.83 -11.14
CA SER A 252 8.88 -35.99 -11.80
C SER A 252 9.90 -34.91 -11.40
N LEU A 253 9.44 -33.73 -10.95
CA LEU A 253 10.32 -32.61 -10.58
C LEU A 253 10.83 -32.70 -9.13
N GLN A 254 10.19 -33.51 -8.27
CA GLN A 254 10.45 -33.52 -6.82
C GLN A 254 11.93 -33.70 -6.47
N ASN A 255 12.60 -34.69 -7.08
CA ASN A 255 14.01 -34.98 -6.78
C ASN A 255 14.92 -33.80 -7.13
N GLN A 256 14.67 -33.12 -8.25
CA GLN A 256 15.48 -31.97 -8.68
C GLN A 256 15.24 -30.77 -7.76
N ILE A 257 13.98 -30.54 -7.36
CA ILE A 257 13.60 -29.49 -6.42
C ILE A 257 14.30 -29.71 -5.07
N VAL A 258 14.20 -30.92 -4.50
CA VAL A 258 14.84 -31.26 -3.23
C VAL A 258 16.35 -31.01 -3.29
N GLN A 259 17.01 -31.47 -4.35
CA GLN A 259 18.45 -31.33 -4.49
C GLN A 259 18.88 -29.86 -4.58
N LYS A 260 18.21 -29.06 -5.41
CA LYS A 260 18.54 -27.62 -5.59
C LYS A 260 18.23 -26.79 -4.34
N ILE A 261 17.14 -27.11 -3.63
CA ILE A 261 16.85 -26.48 -2.33
C ILE A 261 17.93 -26.82 -1.31
N LYS A 262 18.35 -28.09 -1.22
CA LYS A 262 19.44 -28.51 -0.33
C LYS A 262 20.76 -27.79 -0.63
N GLU A 263 21.13 -27.67 -1.89
CA GLU A 263 22.32 -26.94 -2.34
C GLU A 263 22.23 -25.45 -1.97
N THR A 264 21.07 -24.84 -2.19
CA THR A 264 20.84 -23.44 -1.82
C THR A 264 20.87 -23.23 -0.30
N VAL A 265 20.30 -24.14 0.49
CA VAL A 265 20.35 -24.08 1.96
C VAL A 265 21.80 -24.11 2.44
N LYS A 266 22.62 -24.97 1.85
CA LYS A 266 24.07 -25.02 2.15
C LYS A 266 24.79 -23.72 1.74
N GLU A 267 24.43 -23.12 0.61
CA GLU A 267 24.99 -21.82 0.20
C GLU A 267 24.61 -20.71 1.19
N PHE A 268 23.34 -20.64 1.61
CA PHE A 268 22.84 -19.55 2.45
C PHE A 268 23.26 -19.69 3.90
N TYR A 269 23.29 -20.90 4.44
CA TYR A 269 23.43 -21.14 5.87
C TYR A 269 24.65 -22.00 6.24
N GLY A 270 25.45 -22.40 5.24
CA GLY A 270 26.61 -23.27 5.44
C GLY A 270 26.24 -24.73 5.70
N GLU A 271 27.26 -25.55 5.99
CA GLU A 271 27.09 -26.98 6.30
C GLU A 271 26.40 -27.21 7.65
N ASN A 272 26.68 -26.36 8.63
CA ASN A 272 26.07 -26.41 9.96
C ASN A 272 25.10 -25.25 10.16
N VAL A 273 23.86 -25.44 9.70
CA VAL A 273 22.80 -24.42 9.76
C VAL A 273 22.54 -23.90 11.19
N LYS A 274 22.78 -24.72 12.23
CA LYS A 274 22.63 -24.29 13.64
C LYS A 274 23.58 -23.14 14.01
N GLU A 275 24.73 -23.03 13.36
CA GLU A 275 25.73 -21.99 13.60
C GLU A 275 25.57 -20.76 12.70
N SER A 276 24.68 -20.82 11.70
CA SER A 276 24.47 -19.69 10.80
C SER A 276 23.86 -18.50 11.56
N PRO A 277 24.46 -17.30 11.45
CA PRO A 277 23.88 -16.09 12.01
C PRO A 277 22.62 -15.64 11.26
N ASP A 278 22.44 -16.09 10.02
CA ASP A 278 21.35 -15.70 9.13
C ASP A 278 20.12 -16.61 9.25
N TYR A 279 20.16 -17.59 10.16
CA TYR A 279 19.06 -18.51 10.42
C TYR A 279 18.48 -18.28 11.81
N GLU A 280 17.20 -17.89 11.87
CA GLU A 280 16.51 -17.49 13.09
C GLU A 280 16.11 -18.69 14.01
N ARG A 281 15.28 -18.45 15.01
CA ARG A 281 14.68 -19.51 15.86
C ARG A 281 13.17 -19.40 15.94
N ILE A 282 12.51 -20.50 16.30
CA ILE A 282 11.07 -20.49 16.52
C ILE A 282 10.73 -19.66 17.75
N ILE A 283 9.73 -18.78 17.65
CA ILE A 283 9.42 -17.74 18.65
C ILE A 283 9.24 -18.26 20.07
N ASN A 284 8.71 -19.46 20.28
CA ASN A 284 8.54 -20.04 21.62
C ASN A 284 8.34 -21.56 21.56
N ARG A 285 8.31 -22.19 22.74
CA ARG A 285 8.14 -23.64 22.90
C ARG A 285 6.81 -24.16 22.34
N ARG A 286 5.73 -23.38 22.42
CA ARG A 286 4.40 -23.76 21.89
C ARG A 286 4.46 -23.89 20.36
N HIS A 287 4.99 -22.89 19.67
CA HIS A 287 5.13 -22.94 18.21
C HIS A 287 6.13 -24.01 17.78
N PHE A 288 7.23 -24.19 18.52
CA PHE A 288 8.21 -25.25 18.28
C PHE A 288 7.55 -26.64 18.29
N LYS A 289 6.80 -26.97 19.36
CA LYS A 289 6.12 -28.27 19.49
C LYS A 289 5.04 -28.48 18.43
N ARG A 290 4.29 -27.43 18.08
CA ARG A 290 3.30 -27.49 16.99
C ARG A 290 3.97 -27.88 15.68
N ILE A 291 5.03 -27.17 15.28
CA ILE A 291 5.74 -27.45 14.01
C ILE A 291 6.36 -28.86 14.03
N LEU A 292 6.96 -29.27 15.15
CA LEU A 292 7.49 -30.63 15.30
C LEU A 292 6.42 -31.71 15.06
N SER A 293 5.19 -31.50 15.56
CA SER A 293 4.09 -32.44 15.35
C SER A 293 3.63 -32.56 13.88
N LEU A 294 4.01 -31.61 13.02
CA LEU A 294 3.71 -31.67 11.58
C LEU A 294 4.63 -32.64 10.84
N LEU A 295 5.78 -32.98 11.41
CA LEU A 295 6.76 -33.91 10.83
C LEU A 295 6.39 -35.39 11.07
N GLU A 296 5.50 -35.66 12.02
CA GLU A 296 5.07 -37.02 12.38
C GLU A 296 4.45 -37.75 11.18
N GLY A 297 5.01 -38.92 10.85
CA GLY A 297 4.51 -39.76 9.75
C GLY A 297 4.82 -39.24 8.34
N GLN A 298 5.63 -38.18 8.22
CA GLN A 298 6.01 -37.61 6.93
C GLN A 298 7.30 -38.22 6.38
N LYS A 299 7.44 -38.19 5.04
CA LYS A 299 8.66 -38.57 4.35
C LYS A 299 9.59 -37.36 4.25
N ILE A 300 10.56 -37.29 5.16
CA ILE A 300 11.57 -36.23 5.18
C ILE A 300 12.62 -36.52 4.08
N ALA A 301 12.71 -35.64 3.09
CA ALA A 301 13.67 -35.76 2.00
C ALA A 301 15.01 -35.04 2.31
N PHE A 302 14.94 -33.97 3.10
CA PHE A 302 16.07 -33.16 3.55
C PHE A 302 15.71 -32.48 4.88
N GLY A 303 16.68 -32.35 5.78
CA GLY A 303 16.52 -31.72 7.10
C GLY A 303 15.85 -32.61 8.13
N GLY A 304 15.01 -32.02 8.99
CA GLY A 304 14.28 -32.70 10.06
C GLY A 304 14.96 -32.68 11.43
N GLU A 305 16.20 -32.18 11.51
CA GLU A 305 16.90 -32.02 12.79
C GLU A 305 16.25 -30.94 13.63
N THR A 306 16.10 -31.18 14.92
CA THR A 306 15.51 -30.22 15.87
C THR A 306 16.30 -30.15 17.17
N ASP A 307 16.17 -29.02 17.86
CA ASP A 307 16.72 -28.81 19.19
C ASP A 307 15.78 -27.90 19.99
N GLU A 308 15.12 -28.51 20.97
CA GLU A 308 14.11 -27.84 21.78
C GLU A 308 14.70 -26.75 22.68
N ALA A 309 15.93 -26.90 23.16
CA ALA A 309 16.55 -25.95 24.08
C ALA A 309 16.79 -24.60 23.40
N THR A 310 17.19 -24.63 22.13
CA THR A 310 17.41 -23.43 21.32
C THR A 310 16.21 -23.07 20.43
N ARG A 311 15.13 -23.86 20.46
CA ARG A 311 13.95 -23.74 19.57
C ARG A 311 14.33 -23.78 18.09
N TYR A 312 15.35 -24.58 17.75
CA TYR A 312 15.85 -24.75 16.40
C TYR A 312 15.14 -25.89 15.68
N ILE A 313 14.68 -25.64 14.46
CA ILE A 313 14.20 -26.65 13.52
C ILE A 313 14.95 -26.40 12.22
N ALA A 314 15.63 -27.41 11.67
CA ALA A 314 16.38 -27.26 10.42
C ALA A 314 15.45 -26.95 9.23
N PRO A 315 15.95 -26.28 8.17
CA PRO A 315 15.27 -26.23 6.88
C PRO A 315 14.89 -27.64 6.42
N THR A 316 13.59 -27.91 6.30
CA THR A 316 13.08 -29.27 6.09
C THR A 316 12.20 -29.32 4.85
N VAL A 317 12.44 -30.30 3.98
CA VAL A 317 11.59 -30.57 2.80
C VAL A 317 10.95 -31.93 2.93
N LEU A 318 9.63 -31.99 2.69
CA LEU A 318 8.85 -33.23 2.69
C LEU A 318 8.41 -33.57 1.27
N THR A 319 8.51 -34.84 0.88
CA THR A 319 8.09 -35.32 -0.45
C THR A 319 6.88 -36.23 -0.38
N ASP A 320 6.17 -36.36 -1.50
CA ASP A 320 5.00 -37.23 -1.66
C ASP A 320 3.93 -37.00 -0.56
N VAL A 321 3.70 -35.73 -0.20
CA VAL A 321 2.88 -35.37 0.95
C VAL A 321 1.40 -35.59 0.64
N ASP A 322 0.72 -36.38 1.49
CA ASP A 322 -0.73 -36.52 1.45
C ASP A 322 -1.41 -35.22 1.90
N PRO A 323 -2.25 -34.59 1.06
CA PRO A 323 -2.98 -33.36 1.36
C PRO A 323 -3.84 -33.39 2.63
N LYS A 324 -4.20 -34.59 3.13
CA LYS A 324 -5.03 -34.78 4.33
C LYS A 324 -4.24 -34.79 5.63
N THR A 325 -2.91 -34.89 5.57
CA THR A 325 -2.07 -34.90 6.77
C THR A 325 -1.96 -33.53 7.43
N LYS A 326 -1.62 -33.49 8.73
CA LYS A 326 -1.60 -32.27 9.55
C LYS A 326 -0.84 -31.10 8.89
N VAL A 327 0.32 -31.36 8.28
CA VAL A 327 1.16 -30.34 7.63
C VAL A 327 0.45 -29.62 6.48
N MET A 328 -0.59 -30.24 5.89
CA MET A 328 -1.40 -29.64 4.83
C MET A 328 -2.77 -29.14 5.31
N GLN A 329 -3.10 -29.24 6.61
CA GLN A 329 -4.39 -28.82 7.18
C GLN A 329 -4.32 -27.52 7.99
N GLU A 330 -3.12 -27.08 8.38
CA GLU A 330 -2.90 -25.79 9.04
C GLU A 330 -1.76 -24.99 8.38
N GLU A 331 -1.71 -23.69 8.64
CA GLU A 331 -0.58 -22.83 8.25
C GLU A 331 0.70 -23.28 8.97
N ILE A 332 1.77 -23.52 8.21
CA ILE A 332 2.97 -24.13 8.79
C ILE A 332 3.70 -23.14 9.67
N PHE A 333 3.88 -21.90 9.21
CA PHE A 333 4.54 -20.81 9.94
C PHE A 333 5.86 -21.26 10.61
N GLY A 334 6.69 -21.94 9.81
CA GLY A 334 7.85 -22.71 10.25
C GLY A 334 8.65 -23.25 9.06
N PRO A 335 9.87 -23.77 9.29
CA PRO A 335 10.83 -24.10 8.24
C PRO A 335 10.59 -25.49 7.63
N VAL A 336 9.32 -25.84 7.38
CA VAL A 336 8.92 -27.13 6.79
C VAL A 336 8.22 -26.85 5.46
N LEU A 337 8.75 -27.38 4.37
CA LEU A 337 8.24 -27.18 3.01
C LEU A 337 7.74 -28.50 2.42
N PRO A 338 6.43 -28.77 2.49
CA PRO A 338 5.85 -29.94 1.84
C PRO A 338 5.73 -29.74 0.33
N ILE A 339 6.01 -30.81 -0.41
CA ILE A 339 5.75 -30.91 -1.84
C ILE A 339 4.57 -31.86 -2.06
N VAL A 340 3.52 -31.33 -2.67
CA VAL A 340 2.30 -32.08 -3.03
C VAL A 340 2.29 -32.28 -4.54
N PRO A 341 2.44 -33.52 -5.03
CA PRO A 341 2.41 -33.79 -6.46
C PRO A 341 1.03 -33.53 -7.08
N VAL A 342 1.01 -32.91 -8.26
CA VAL A 342 -0.17 -32.71 -9.11
C VAL A 342 0.19 -33.04 -10.55
N ASN A 343 -0.75 -33.53 -11.35
CA ASN A 343 -0.47 -33.99 -12.72
C ASN A 343 -0.34 -32.83 -13.71
N ASN A 344 -0.98 -31.70 -13.45
CA ASN A 344 -1.01 -30.54 -14.34
C ASN A 344 -1.55 -29.29 -13.62
N VAL A 345 -1.60 -28.18 -14.37
CA VAL A 345 -2.09 -26.90 -13.86
C VAL A 345 -3.59 -26.92 -13.49
N ASP A 346 -4.42 -27.73 -14.16
CA ASP A 346 -5.85 -27.81 -13.84
C ASP A 346 -6.07 -28.39 -12.44
N GLU A 347 -5.32 -29.45 -12.12
CA GLU A 347 -5.34 -30.05 -10.79
C GLU A 347 -4.80 -29.09 -9.72
N ALA A 348 -3.74 -28.32 -10.04
CA ALA A 348 -3.23 -27.29 -9.13
C ALA A 348 -4.27 -26.18 -8.85
N ILE A 349 -4.95 -25.68 -9.90
CA ILE A 349 -6.01 -24.67 -9.78
C ILE A 349 -7.15 -25.19 -8.90
N ASN A 350 -7.61 -26.43 -9.16
CA ASN A 350 -8.67 -27.05 -8.37
C ASN A 350 -8.23 -27.23 -6.90
N PHE A 351 -7.00 -27.70 -6.67
CA PHE A 351 -6.45 -27.88 -5.33
C PHE A 351 -6.42 -26.58 -4.52
N ILE A 352 -6.06 -25.47 -5.17
CA ILE A 352 -6.04 -24.15 -4.55
C ILE A 352 -7.47 -23.67 -4.25
N ASN A 353 -8.39 -23.83 -5.20
CA ASN A 353 -9.77 -23.34 -5.09
C ASN A 353 -10.64 -24.13 -4.10
N GLU A 354 -10.30 -25.39 -3.80
CA GLU A 354 -10.97 -26.20 -2.77
C GLU A 354 -10.62 -25.76 -1.34
N ARG A 355 -9.65 -24.86 -1.18
CA ARG A 355 -9.14 -24.39 0.11
C ARG A 355 -9.50 -22.93 0.33
N GLU A 356 -9.30 -22.48 1.56
CA GLU A 356 -9.45 -21.07 1.91
C GLU A 356 -8.46 -20.19 1.12
N LYS A 357 -8.94 -19.02 0.70
CA LYS A 357 -8.15 -18.08 -0.09
C LYS A 357 -6.90 -17.64 0.69
N PRO A 358 -5.69 -17.80 0.12
CA PRO A 358 -4.45 -17.47 0.81
C PRO A 358 -4.13 -15.97 0.74
N LEU A 359 -3.17 -15.53 1.55
CA LEU A 359 -2.65 -14.16 1.49
C LEU A 359 -1.82 -13.96 0.21
N ALA A 360 -1.00 -14.93 -0.17
CA ALA A 360 -0.20 -14.87 -1.40
C ALA A 360 -0.36 -16.14 -2.25
N LEU A 361 -0.13 -16.00 -3.56
CA LEU A 361 -0.02 -17.08 -4.53
C LEU A 361 1.26 -16.88 -5.34
N TYR A 362 2.03 -17.95 -5.52
CA TYR A 362 3.26 -17.94 -6.29
C TYR A 362 3.18 -18.90 -7.47
N VAL A 363 3.65 -18.46 -8.63
CA VAL A 363 3.59 -19.25 -9.88
C VAL A 363 4.92 -19.12 -10.61
N PHE A 364 5.62 -20.24 -10.81
CA PHE A 364 6.88 -20.30 -11.54
C PHE A 364 6.68 -21.00 -12.89
N SER A 365 6.91 -20.29 -13.99
CA SER A 365 6.80 -20.78 -15.38
C SER A 365 7.40 -19.77 -16.37
N HIS A 366 7.97 -20.23 -17.47
CA HIS A 366 8.25 -19.39 -18.64
C HIS A 366 7.01 -19.14 -19.50
N ASN A 367 5.95 -19.94 -19.33
CA ASN A 367 4.71 -19.80 -20.07
C ASN A 367 3.79 -18.74 -19.44
N ASN A 368 3.85 -17.52 -19.98
CA ASN A 368 3.01 -16.41 -19.54
C ASN A 368 1.50 -16.70 -19.63
N LYS A 369 1.04 -17.57 -20.55
CA LYS A 369 -0.38 -17.94 -20.63
C LYS A 369 -0.79 -18.77 -19.42
N LEU A 370 0.10 -19.66 -18.94
CA LEU A 370 -0.13 -20.46 -17.74
C LEU A 370 -0.21 -19.56 -16.51
N ILE A 371 0.72 -18.62 -16.35
CA ILE A 371 0.70 -17.66 -15.24
C ILE A 371 -0.61 -16.87 -15.22
N LYS A 372 -1.02 -16.31 -16.38
CA LYS A 372 -2.27 -15.56 -16.48
C LYS A 372 -3.49 -16.42 -16.17
N ARG A 373 -3.51 -17.65 -16.66
CA ARG A 373 -4.57 -18.60 -16.36
C ARG A 373 -4.70 -18.89 -14.85
N MET A 374 -3.59 -19.14 -14.18
CA MET A 374 -3.58 -19.35 -12.72
C MET A 374 -4.15 -18.12 -11.98
N ILE A 375 -3.78 -16.91 -12.41
CA ILE A 375 -4.30 -15.66 -11.84
C ILE A 375 -5.80 -15.52 -12.08
N ASP A 376 -6.26 -15.78 -13.31
CA ASP A 376 -7.66 -15.58 -13.71
C ASP A 376 -8.61 -16.61 -13.08
N GLU A 377 -8.11 -17.83 -12.80
CA GLU A 377 -8.90 -18.96 -12.29
C GLU A 377 -8.78 -19.18 -10.78
N THR A 378 -8.02 -18.34 -10.04
CA THR A 378 -7.87 -18.43 -8.58
C THR A 378 -8.10 -17.08 -7.88
N SER A 379 -8.05 -17.05 -6.54
CA SER A 379 -8.21 -15.81 -5.76
C SER A 379 -7.30 -15.83 -4.53
N SER A 380 -6.45 -14.82 -4.40
CA SER A 380 -5.53 -14.58 -3.28
C SER A 380 -5.45 -13.08 -2.96
N GLY A 381 -4.80 -12.70 -1.86
CA GLY A 381 -4.52 -11.29 -1.55
C GLY A 381 -3.56 -10.64 -2.56
N GLY A 382 -2.41 -11.28 -2.78
CA GLY A 382 -1.42 -10.89 -3.78
C GLY A 382 -0.91 -12.07 -4.62
N VAL A 383 -0.25 -11.75 -5.73
CA VAL A 383 0.41 -12.74 -6.60
C VAL A 383 1.82 -12.28 -6.94
N THR A 384 2.78 -13.19 -6.95
CA THR A 384 4.09 -12.97 -7.58
C THR A 384 4.38 -14.10 -8.57
N GLY A 385 4.58 -13.73 -9.84
CA GLY A 385 5.01 -14.66 -10.88
C GLY A 385 6.54 -14.71 -10.93
N ASN A 386 7.09 -15.92 -10.94
CA ASN A 386 8.53 -16.21 -11.00
C ASN A 386 9.36 -15.69 -9.83
N ASP A 387 8.76 -15.25 -8.73
CA ASP A 387 9.46 -14.91 -7.49
C ASP A 387 8.51 -15.09 -6.29
N VAL A 388 9.01 -14.89 -5.08
CA VAL A 388 8.25 -14.92 -3.84
C VAL A 388 8.42 -13.60 -3.08
N ILE A 389 7.46 -13.25 -2.21
CA ILE A 389 7.51 -12.09 -1.29
C ILE A 389 7.48 -10.69 -1.96
N MET A 390 8.13 -10.51 -3.11
CA MET A 390 8.47 -9.20 -3.71
C MET A 390 7.31 -8.25 -3.93
N HIS A 391 6.08 -8.73 -4.15
CA HIS A 391 4.91 -7.85 -4.26
C HIS A 391 4.68 -6.99 -3.01
N PHE A 392 5.15 -7.42 -1.83
CA PHE A 392 5.11 -6.66 -0.58
C PHE A 392 5.90 -5.35 -0.66
N MET A 393 6.98 -5.31 -1.47
CA MET A 393 7.94 -4.19 -1.52
C MET A 393 7.46 -3.01 -2.37
N LEU A 394 6.32 -3.12 -3.06
CA LEU A 394 5.81 -2.06 -3.94
C LEU A 394 4.83 -1.17 -3.17
N ASN A 395 5.22 0.08 -2.88
CA ASN A 395 4.36 1.09 -2.26
C ASN A 395 3.09 1.41 -3.06
N SER A 396 3.06 1.07 -4.36
CA SER A 396 1.91 1.25 -5.24
C SER A 396 0.87 0.13 -5.12
N PHE A 397 1.25 -1.03 -4.59
CA PHE A 397 0.32 -2.14 -4.38
C PHE A 397 -0.40 -2.03 -3.03
N PRO A 398 -1.72 -2.29 -2.99
CA PRO A 398 -2.40 -2.54 -1.73
C PRO A 398 -1.94 -3.91 -1.23
N PHE A 399 -1.35 -3.96 -0.04
CA PHE A 399 -1.06 -5.21 0.64
C PHE A 399 -2.24 -5.54 1.57
N GLY A 400 -2.89 -6.68 1.32
CA GLY A 400 -4.09 -7.10 2.03
C GLY A 400 -4.56 -8.50 1.64
N GLY A 401 -5.29 -9.15 2.54
CA GLY A 401 -5.92 -10.45 2.29
C GLY A 401 -7.30 -10.39 1.64
N VAL A 402 -7.88 -11.56 1.35
CA VAL A 402 -9.24 -11.72 0.86
C VAL A 402 -9.89 -12.98 1.45
N GLY A 403 -11.10 -12.86 1.98
CA GLY A 403 -11.76 -13.98 2.64
C GLY A 403 -11.06 -14.33 3.95
N SER A 404 -10.68 -15.58 4.15
CA SER A 404 -10.05 -16.03 5.41
C SER A 404 -8.64 -15.48 5.65
N SER A 405 -7.96 -15.01 4.60
CA SER A 405 -6.66 -14.33 4.71
C SER A 405 -6.77 -12.85 5.06
N GLY A 406 -7.97 -12.26 5.04
CA GLY A 406 -8.14 -10.89 5.49
C GLY A 406 -9.21 -10.07 4.78
N MET A 407 -9.31 -8.82 5.20
CA MET A 407 -10.09 -7.78 4.55
C MET A 407 -9.49 -6.39 4.78
N GLY A 408 -9.68 -5.50 3.81
CA GLY A 408 -8.95 -4.23 3.77
C GLY A 408 -7.54 -4.42 3.20
N ALA A 409 -6.81 -3.32 3.07
CA ALA A 409 -5.42 -3.32 2.64
C ALA A 409 -4.71 -2.06 3.13
N TYR A 410 -3.39 -2.09 3.16
CA TYR A 410 -2.55 -0.94 3.46
C TYR A 410 -1.27 -0.94 2.59
N HIS A 411 -0.25 -0.21 3.00
CA HIS A 411 0.94 0.29 2.27
C HIS A 411 0.72 1.59 1.50
N GLY A 412 1.68 2.51 1.64
CA GLY A 412 1.73 3.77 0.90
C GLY A 412 0.40 4.55 0.95
N LYS A 413 -0.09 4.91 -0.24
CA LYS A 413 -1.36 5.63 -0.40
C LYS A 413 -2.55 4.84 0.15
N HIS A 414 -2.51 3.52 0.08
CA HIS A 414 -3.59 2.65 0.56
C HIS A 414 -3.70 2.70 2.09
N THR A 415 -2.58 2.83 2.82
CA THR A 415 -2.63 3.08 4.27
C THR A 415 -3.30 4.43 4.59
N PHE A 416 -2.95 5.49 3.86
CA PHE A 416 -3.57 6.80 4.04
C PHE A 416 -5.09 6.75 3.78
N ASP A 417 -5.50 6.04 2.73
CA ASP A 417 -6.92 5.87 2.38
C ASP A 417 -7.67 5.03 3.41
N THR A 418 -7.09 3.92 3.87
CA THR A 418 -7.67 3.03 4.88
C THR A 418 -7.95 3.77 6.19
N PHE A 419 -7.06 4.68 6.60
CA PHE A 419 -7.25 5.47 7.82
C PHE A 419 -7.89 6.85 7.60
N SER A 420 -8.48 7.08 6.43
CA SER A 420 -9.20 8.32 6.09
C SER A 420 -10.63 8.03 5.64
N HIS A 421 -11.56 8.92 5.98
CA HIS A 421 -12.85 8.97 5.31
C HIS A 421 -12.76 9.90 4.08
N GLN A 422 -12.99 9.35 2.89
CA GLN A 422 -13.06 10.11 1.64
C GLN A 422 -14.43 10.80 1.50
N ARG A 423 -14.56 12.02 2.03
CA ARG A 423 -15.86 12.71 2.13
C ARG A 423 -16.26 13.37 0.79
N PRO A 424 -17.37 12.96 0.14
CA PRO A 424 -17.88 13.64 -1.03
C PRO A 424 -18.52 14.98 -0.67
N CYS A 425 -18.17 16.03 -1.41
CA CYS A 425 -18.70 17.37 -1.25
C CYS A 425 -19.26 17.86 -2.58
N LEU A 426 -20.51 18.35 -2.59
CA LEU A 426 -21.15 18.98 -3.73
C LEU A 426 -21.58 20.40 -3.32
N LEU A 427 -20.90 21.42 -3.85
CA LEU A 427 -21.20 22.82 -3.56
C LEU A 427 -22.00 23.43 -4.71
N LYS A 428 -23.25 23.75 -4.43
CA LYS A 428 -24.15 24.45 -5.37
C LYS A 428 -24.21 25.93 -5.01
N SER A 429 -24.38 26.78 -6.01
CA SER A 429 -24.79 28.17 -5.79
C SER A 429 -26.31 28.28 -5.69
N LEU A 430 -26.82 29.36 -5.07
CA LEU A 430 -28.25 29.69 -5.02
C LEU A 430 -28.79 30.27 -6.36
N LYS A 431 -28.22 29.85 -7.49
CA LYS A 431 -28.62 30.27 -8.84
C LYS A 431 -29.38 29.15 -9.55
N ARG A 432 -30.05 29.47 -10.66
CA ARG A 432 -30.74 28.52 -11.57
C ARG A 432 -31.89 27.74 -10.91
N GLU A 433 -32.55 28.33 -9.90
CA GLU A 433 -33.65 27.69 -9.18
C GLU A 433 -34.83 27.30 -10.09
N GLY A 434 -35.07 28.05 -11.17
CA GLY A 434 -36.07 27.70 -12.17
C GLY A 434 -35.85 26.31 -12.80
N ALA A 435 -34.61 25.88 -12.99
CA ALA A 435 -34.30 24.55 -13.54
C ALA A 435 -34.67 23.42 -12.55
N ASN A 436 -34.65 23.69 -11.24
CA ASN A 436 -35.02 22.71 -10.23
C ASN A 436 -36.53 22.37 -10.26
N LYS A 437 -37.37 23.16 -10.95
CA LYS A 437 -38.79 22.80 -11.17
C LYS A 437 -38.96 21.42 -11.81
N LEU A 438 -37.99 20.95 -12.58
CA LEU A 438 -38.00 19.62 -13.19
C LEU A 438 -37.96 18.47 -12.16
N ARG A 439 -37.39 18.69 -10.98
CA ARG A 439 -37.36 17.72 -9.88
C ARG A 439 -38.40 17.99 -8.77
N TYR A 440 -39.03 19.17 -8.76
CA TYR A 440 -40.01 19.52 -7.75
C TYR A 440 -41.41 18.98 -8.06
N PRO A 441 -42.24 18.70 -7.05
CA PRO A 441 -43.68 18.48 -7.22
C PRO A 441 -44.44 19.74 -7.71
N PRO A 442 -45.65 19.57 -8.31
CA PRO A 442 -46.26 18.30 -8.69
C PRO A 442 -45.53 17.66 -9.87
N ASN A 443 -45.51 16.33 -9.91
CA ASN A 443 -44.94 15.61 -11.03
C ASN A 443 -45.87 15.64 -12.26
N SER A 444 -45.35 15.34 -13.44
CA SER A 444 -46.14 15.26 -14.67
C SER A 444 -45.48 14.33 -15.68
N GLN A 445 -46.26 13.84 -16.64
CA GLN A 445 -45.74 13.04 -17.75
C GLN A 445 -44.62 13.78 -18.50
N SER A 446 -44.76 15.09 -18.68
CA SER A 446 -43.74 15.96 -19.30
C SER A 446 -42.39 15.93 -18.55
N LYS A 447 -42.40 16.00 -17.21
CA LYS A 447 -41.17 15.91 -16.40
C LYS A 447 -40.53 14.52 -16.49
N VAL A 448 -41.35 13.46 -16.52
CA VAL A 448 -40.86 12.08 -16.70
C VAL A 448 -40.21 11.90 -18.06
N ASP A 449 -40.83 12.40 -19.14
CA ASP A 449 -40.30 12.26 -20.50
C ASP A 449 -39.03 13.11 -20.70
N TRP A 450 -38.95 14.28 -20.06
CA TRP A 450 -37.70 15.03 -19.96
C TRP A 450 -36.58 14.18 -19.29
N GLY A 451 -36.89 13.53 -18.17
CA GLY A 451 -35.96 12.63 -17.48
C GLY A 451 -35.51 11.47 -18.36
N LYS A 452 -36.44 10.80 -19.05
CA LYS A 452 -36.12 9.73 -20.02
C LYS A 452 -35.21 10.24 -21.14
N PHE A 453 -35.49 11.43 -21.68
CA PHE A 453 -34.73 11.98 -22.79
C PHE A 453 -33.31 12.40 -22.38
N PHE A 454 -33.14 13.07 -21.23
CA PHE A 454 -31.87 13.69 -20.86
C PHE A 454 -31.00 12.85 -19.91
N LEU A 455 -31.59 11.99 -19.08
CA LEU A 455 -30.85 11.21 -18.08
C LEU A 455 -30.60 9.77 -18.52
N LEU A 456 -31.49 9.18 -19.33
CA LEU A 456 -31.35 7.78 -19.78
C LEU A 456 -30.71 7.65 -21.16
N LYS A 457 -30.86 8.63 -22.07
CA LYS A 457 -30.14 8.58 -23.34
C LYS A 457 -28.66 8.82 -23.09
N ARG A 458 -27.86 7.76 -23.24
CA ARG A 458 -26.41 7.88 -23.43
C ARG A 458 -26.18 8.61 -24.75
N PHE A 459 -26.06 9.93 -24.71
CA PHE A 459 -25.58 10.69 -25.85
C PHE A 459 -24.16 10.23 -26.15
N ASN A 460 -23.98 9.47 -27.23
CA ASN A 460 -22.67 9.10 -27.73
C ASN A 460 -21.91 10.41 -28.07
N LYS A 461 -20.64 10.54 -27.67
CA LYS A 461 -19.86 11.79 -27.80
C LYS A 461 -19.86 12.34 -29.23
N GLU A 462 -19.93 11.46 -30.22
CA GLU A 462 -20.03 11.79 -31.65
C GLU A 462 -21.31 12.58 -31.99
N LYS A 463 -22.47 12.21 -31.41
CA LYS A 463 -23.74 12.93 -31.65
C LYS A 463 -23.80 14.28 -30.95
N LEU A 464 -23.13 14.43 -29.80
CA LEU A 464 -23.07 15.71 -29.09
C LEU A 464 -22.16 16.71 -29.82
N GLY A 465 -21.04 16.24 -30.38
CA GLY A 465 -20.19 17.05 -31.26
C GLY A 465 -20.94 17.53 -32.50
N LEU A 466 -21.74 16.65 -33.11
CA LEU A 466 -22.58 16.99 -34.26
C LEU A 466 -23.69 18.00 -33.91
N LEU A 467 -24.30 17.88 -32.74
CA LEU A 467 -25.31 18.82 -32.22
C LEU A 467 -24.71 20.21 -31.90
N LEU A 468 -23.49 20.25 -31.37
CA LEU A 468 -22.77 21.51 -31.12
C LEU A 468 -22.34 22.19 -32.42
N LEU A 469 -21.86 21.43 -33.41
CA LEU A 469 -21.51 21.93 -34.74
C LEU A 469 -22.74 22.45 -35.49
N THR A 470 -23.87 21.74 -35.42
CA THR A 470 -25.12 22.20 -36.02
C THR A 470 -25.67 23.44 -35.32
N PHE A 471 -25.59 23.52 -33.99
CA PHE A 471 -25.98 24.72 -33.26
C PHE A 471 -25.09 25.93 -33.58
N LEU A 472 -23.77 25.75 -33.64
CA LEU A 472 -22.82 26.79 -34.08
C LEU A 472 -23.07 27.22 -35.53
N GLY A 473 -23.38 26.28 -36.42
CA GLY A 473 -23.77 26.57 -37.80
C GLY A 473 -25.06 27.38 -37.91
N ILE A 474 -26.05 27.09 -37.07
CA ILE A 474 -27.31 27.87 -37.01
C ILE A 474 -27.04 29.29 -36.48
N VAL A 475 -26.24 29.43 -35.42
CA VAL A 475 -25.87 30.74 -34.87
C VAL A 475 -25.09 31.57 -35.91
N ALA A 476 -24.14 30.96 -36.61
CA ALA A 476 -23.41 31.61 -37.70
C ALA A 476 -24.35 32.03 -38.85
N ALA A 477 -25.30 31.18 -39.26
CA ALA A 477 -26.25 31.49 -40.32
C ALA A 477 -27.20 32.66 -39.96
N VAL A 478 -27.58 32.77 -38.69
CA VAL A 478 -28.39 33.89 -38.18
C VAL A 478 -27.58 35.20 -38.16
N LEU A 479 -26.29 35.13 -37.78
CA LEU A 479 -25.39 36.29 -37.80
C LEU A 479 -25.08 36.77 -39.23
N VAL A 480 -24.96 35.87 -40.21
CA VAL A 480 -24.72 36.21 -41.62
C VAL A 480 -25.96 36.81 -42.30
N LYS A 481 -27.19 36.37 -41.93
CA LYS A 481 -28.44 36.95 -42.45
C LYS A 481 -28.78 38.33 -41.85
N GLY A 482 -28.07 38.78 -40.82
CA GLY A 482 -28.37 40.01 -40.08
C GLY A 482 -27.70 41.29 -40.63
N TRP A 483 -26.93 41.24 -41.72
CA TRP A 483 -26.17 42.40 -42.20
C TRP A 483 -26.83 43.07 -43.43
N PRO A 484 -27.37 44.30 -43.29
CA PRO A 484 -27.78 45.10 -44.45
C PRO A 484 -26.56 45.74 -45.12
N VAL A 485 -26.48 45.65 -46.44
CA VAL A 485 -25.48 46.35 -47.27
C VAL A 485 -26.03 47.74 -47.61
N THR A 486 -25.29 48.81 -47.29
CA THR A 486 -25.57 50.19 -47.77
C THR A 486 -24.31 50.81 -48.39
N PRO A 487 -24.41 51.52 -49.54
CA PRO A 487 -23.26 52.05 -50.29
C PRO A 487 -22.80 53.43 -49.78
N PRO A 488 -21.60 53.93 -50.18
CA PRO A 488 -20.96 55.07 -49.54
C PRO A 488 -21.30 56.42 -50.20
N SER A 489 -21.42 57.48 -49.39
CA SER A 489 -21.42 58.88 -49.87
C SER A 489 -20.72 59.85 -48.90
N SER A 490 -19.58 60.38 -49.38
CA SER A 490 -19.03 61.76 -49.31
C SER A 490 -19.10 62.65 -48.05
N CYS A 491 -17.89 63.13 -47.68
CA CYS A 491 -17.49 64.31 -46.86
C CYS A 491 -18.17 65.65 -47.31
N PRO A 492 -18.26 66.73 -46.49
CA PRO A 492 -17.09 67.59 -46.17
C PRO A 492 -17.07 68.44 -44.85
N ARG A 493 -15.82 68.69 -44.37
CA ARG A 493 -15.14 69.95 -43.89
C ARG A 493 -15.71 70.98 -42.87
N THR A 494 -14.75 71.37 -41.99
CA THR A 494 -14.36 72.72 -41.43
C THR A 494 -15.23 73.35 -40.33
N SER A 495 -14.76 74.12 -39.33
CA SER A 495 -13.53 74.94 -39.13
C SER A 495 -13.20 75.24 -37.65
N ARG A 496 -11.96 75.72 -37.44
CA ARG A 496 -11.22 76.14 -36.21
C ARG A 496 -11.80 77.31 -35.40
N ALA A 497 -11.36 77.43 -34.15
CA ALA A 497 -11.09 78.70 -33.47
C ALA A 497 -9.80 78.62 -32.61
N VAL A 498 -9.12 79.76 -32.46
CA VAL A 498 -7.74 79.99 -31.99
C VAL A 498 -7.75 80.95 -30.79
N GLY A 499 -6.76 80.86 -29.89
CA GLY A 499 -6.32 81.95 -28.98
C GLY A 499 -5.33 81.43 -27.92
N THR A 500 -4.00 81.57 -28.07
CA THR A 500 -3.07 82.71 -27.82
C THR A 500 -2.31 82.65 -26.48
N LYS A 501 -1.03 82.24 -26.59
CA LYS A 501 0.26 82.65 -25.97
C LYS A 501 0.32 83.52 -24.70
N ARG A 502 1.25 83.13 -23.79
CA ARG A 502 2.46 83.81 -23.24
C ARG A 502 3.15 82.76 -22.32
N GLY A 503 4.46 82.51 -22.20
CA GLY A 503 5.71 83.16 -22.60
C GLY A 503 6.65 83.21 -21.38
N VAL A 504 7.93 82.82 -21.55
CA VAL A 504 9.16 83.19 -20.79
C VAL A 504 10.00 82.01 -20.20
N GLU A 505 11.17 81.82 -20.84
CA GLU A 505 12.57 81.56 -20.38
C GLU A 505 12.85 80.54 -19.24
N GLY A 506 13.90 79.70 -19.25
CA GLY A 506 15.06 79.51 -20.13
C GLY A 506 16.08 78.54 -19.49
N LEU A 507 16.96 77.95 -20.33
CA LEU A 507 18.29 77.33 -20.05
C LEU A 507 18.28 76.03 -19.18
N HIS A 508 18.88 74.87 -19.51
CA HIS A 508 20.12 74.59 -20.24
C HIS A 508 20.31 73.05 -20.39
N GLN A 509 20.91 72.64 -21.52
CA GLN A 509 21.85 71.51 -21.74
C GLN A 509 21.38 70.03 -21.66
N SER A 510 21.13 69.48 -22.85
CA SER A 510 21.50 68.11 -23.32
C SER A 510 23.03 68.05 -23.60
N PRO A 511 23.70 66.90 -23.95
CA PRO A 511 23.28 65.92 -24.97
C PRO A 511 23.62 64.43 -24.73
N GLY A 512 22.73 63.54 -25.22
CA GLY A 512 22.95 62.76 -26.44
C GLY A 512 23.95 61.57 -26.50
N PRO A 513 23.81 60.70 -27.52
CA PRO A 513 24.02 59.24 -27.44
C PRO A 513 25.00 58.65 -28.51
N SER A 514 25.27 57.34 -28.48
CA SER A 514 25.73 56.50 -29.64
C SER A 514 25.89 55.03 -29.21
N LEU A 515 25.32 54.00 -29.89
CA LEU A 515 25.76 53.34 -31.15
C LEU A 515 27.18 52.75 -31.00
N ASP A 516 27.52 51.48 -31.31
CA ASP A 516 27.19 50.64 -32.47
C ASP A 516 27.67 49.16 -32.30
N GLN A 517 27.03 48.23 -33.05
CA GLN A 517 27.53 47.10 -33.89
C GLN A 517 28.78 46.26 -33.51
N ALA A 518 29.04 45.01 -33.93
CA ALA A 518 28.37 43.89 -34.61
C ALA A 518 29.43 42.75 -34.82
N CYS A 519 28.99 41.60 -35.39
CA CYS A 519 29.72 40.42 -35.93
C CYS A 519 29.99 39.25 -34.95
N GLU A 520 29.36 38.06 -35.06
CA GLU A 520 29.44 37.00 -36.11
C GLU A 520 30.86 36.42 -36.27
N CYS A 521 31.15 35.11 -36.38
CA CYS A 521 30.42 33.86 -36.68
C CYS A 521 31.37 32.66 -36.39
N GLY A 522 30.87 31.41 -36.26
CA GLY A 522 31.70 30.20 -36.51
C GLY A 522 31.37 28.87 -35.79
N PHE A 523 30.71 27.96 -36.52
CA PHE A 523 30.50 26.50 -36.36
C PHE A 523 31.82 25.67 -36.18
N SER A 524 31.94 24.38 -35.82
CA SER A 524 31.19 23.23 -35.22
C SER A 524 32.25 22.08 -34.97
N PRO A 525 31.97 20.74 -34.96
CA PRO A 525 31.95 19.85 -33.78
C PRO A 525 32.93 18.62 -33.80
N GLY A 526 32.96 17.81 -32.74
CA GLY A 526 33.53 16.43 -32.66
C GLY A 526 33.40 15.85 -31.23
N GLU A 527 32.61 14.79 -31.00
CA GLU A 527 33.00 13.37 -30.77
C GLU A 527 33.99 13.17 -29.59
N GLU A 528 33.75 12.33 -28.57
CA GLU A 528 33.64 10.86 -28.63
C GLU A 528 33.14 10.22 -27.30
N LEU A 529 32.72 8.95 -27.41
CA LEU A 529 32.18 7.98 -26.44
C LEU A 529 33.17 7.53 -25.31
N MET A 530 32.80 7.09 -24.09
CA MET A 530 32.40 5.71 -23.62
C MET A 530 32.73 5.56 -22.08
N PRO A 531 32.37 4.46 -21.36
CA PRO A 531 31.84 4.47 -19.97
C PRO A 531 32.59 3.55 -18.94
N VAL A 532 31.94 3.32 -17.78
CA VAL A 532 32.09 2.17 -16.82
C VAL A 532 33.21 2.25 -15.77
N ALA A 533 32.85 2.06 -14.48
CA ALA A 533 33.59 1.19 -13.55
C ALA A 533 32.80 0.90 -12.25
N ALA A 534 32.50 -0.39 -12.06
CA ALA A 534 32.22 -1.02 -10.78
C ALA A 534 33.49 -1.09 -9.92
N SER A 535 33.35 -1.19 -8.59
CA SER A 535 34.42 -1.71 -7.75
C SER A 535 33.84 -2.54 -6.60
N ALA A 536 34.19 -3.82 -6.62
CA ALA A 536 34.13 -4.75 -5.52
C ALA A 536 35.56 -4.87 -4.97
N THR A 537 35.72 -4.86 -3.63
CA THR A 537 36.94 -5.37 -2.99
C THR A 537 36.61 -6.01 -1.64
N VAL A 538 36.60 -7.34 -1.65
CA VAL A 538 37.29 -8.29 -0.76
C VAL A 538 37.88 -7.72 0.55
N LEU A 539 37.35 -8.21 1.68
CA LEU A 539 38.09 -8.98 2.70
C LEU A 539 37.12 -9.79 3.55
#